data_AF-A0A656GK61-F1
#
_entry.id   AF-A0A656GK61-F1
#
_cell.length_a   1.000
_cell.length_b   1.000
_cell.length_c   1.000
_cell.angle_alpha   90.00
_cell.angle_beta   90.00
_cell.angle_gamma   90.00
#
_symmetry.space_group_name_H-M   'P 1'
#
loop_
_entity.id
_entity.type
_entity.pdbx_description
1 polymer ?
#
loop_
_entity_poly.entity_id
_entity_poly.type
_entity_poly.pdbx_seq_one_letter_code
_entity_poly.pdbx_strand_id
1 'polypeptide(L)'
;MRGHGLLQELERYTDNDFPKIAEAVSKRHWVATRTEEMPFIMHRAFSSMLTGRPGPVHIEIPMDVQAEAAEVTLHDLDQRIPVGKVFPDPAAVSKAAQVLREAKRPIIVIGGGVITGEAHLEVLALAEAWKIPVVTTWNGKGGFPEDHALFAGSVGQTGTLCGNKMASSADVILAVGCRFTDWSSSSYAKGVTFSIPPGRLIHIDIDP
;
A
#
# COMPACT_ATOMS: atom_id res chain seq x y z
N MET A 1 34.35 -12.98 0.42
CA MET A 1 33.73 -13.94 -0.53
C MET A 1 33.06 -15.13 0.16
N ARG A 2 31.73 -15.07 0.29
CA ARG A 2 30.89 -16.28 0.30
C ARG A 2 30.51 -16.52 -1.18
N GLY A 3 30.88 -17.67 -1.74
CA GLY A 3 30.63 -18.00 -3.16
C GLY A 3 31.80 -17.60 -4.06
N HIS A 4 32.17 -18.51 -4.97
CA HIS A 4 33.34 -18.42 -5.83
C HIS A 4 33.04 -17.45 -6.98
N GLY A 5 33.33 -16.17 -6.75
CA GLY A 5 32.96 -15.10 -7.66
C GLY A 5 33.63 -15.20 -9.03
N LEU A 6 32.94 -14.66 -10.04
CA LEU A 6 33.52 -13.92 -11.15
C LEU A 6 32.44 -13.00 -11.77
N LEU A 7 32.82 -11.74 -12.00
CA LEU A 7 32.11 -10.66 -12.74
C LEU A 7 30.91 -9.97 -12.05
N GLN A 8 31.19 -9.14 -11.04
CA GLN A 8 30.37 -7.97 -10.71
C GLN A 8 31.31 -6.81 -10.33
N GLU A 9 31.92 -6.13 -11.32
CA GLU A 9 32.75 -4.97 -11.00
C GLU A 9 31.90 -3.71 -10.79
N LEU A 10 31.63 -3.42 -9.51
CA LEU A 10 31.44 -2.06 -8.98
C LEU A 10 32.45 -1.74 -7.85
N GLU A 11 33.47 -2.59 -7.65
CA GLU A 11 34.08 -2.74 -6.33
C GLU A 11 35.61 -2.75 -6.32
N ARG A 12 36.19 -1.68 -5.76
CA ARG A 12 37.58 -1.66 -5.28
C ARG A 12 37.69 -1.80 -3.76
N TYR A 13 36.58 -1.73 -3.02
CA TYR A 13 36.58 -1.53 -1.56
C TYR A 13 35.63 -2.44 -0.76
N THR A 14 34.63 -3.08 -1.39
CA THR A 14 33.57 -3.89 -0.75
C THR A 14 33.29 -5.12 -1.60
N ASP A 15 32.64 -6.16 -1.05
CA ASP A 15 32.15 -7.34 -1.77
C ASP A 15 30.62 -7.20 -1.96
N ASN A 16 30.12 -7.36 -3.18
CA ASN A 16 28.76 -7.11 -3.67
C ASN A 16 27.87 -6.12 -2.86
N ASP A 17 27.89 -4.85 -3.23
CA ASP A 17 27.11 -3.77 -2.61
C ASP A 17 25.71 -3.55 -3.20
N PHE A 18 25.32 -4.25 -4.27
CA PHE A 18 23.98 -4.09 -4.86
C PHE A 18 22.83 -4.37 -3.87
N PRO A 19 22.92 -5.38 -2.97
CA PRO A 19 21.92 -5.60 -1.92
C PRO A 19 21.64 -4.37 -1.06
N LYS A 20 22.65 -3.54 -0.76
CA LYS A 20 22.47 -2.31 0.02
C LYS A 20 21.61 -1.28 -0.72
N ILE A 21 21.73 -1.23 -2.04
CA ILE A 21 20.90 -0.37 -2.90
C ILE A 21 19.47 -0.91 -2.93
N ALA A 22 19.33 -2.22 -3.14
CA ALA A 22 18.03 -2.87 -3.26
C ALA A 22 17.22 -2.84 -1.94
N GLU A 23 17.88 -2.92 -0.78
CA GLU A 23 17.24 -2.92 0.53
C GLU A 23 16.41 -1.64 0.78
N ALA A 24 16.87 -0.49 0.30
CA ALA A 24 16.17 0.79 0.49
C ALA A 24 14.86 0.92 -0.33
N VAL A 25 14.70 0.11 -1.40
CA VAL A 25 13.61 0.26 -2.38
C VAL A 25 12.77 -1.01 -2.57
N SER A 26 13.06 -2.08 -1.83
CA SER A 26 12.33 -3.34 -1.87
C SER A 26 11.79 -3.71 -0.49
N LYS A 27 10.67 -4.46 -0.45
CA LYS A 27 10.14 -4.99 0.81
C LYS A 27 11.13 -5.95 1.47
N ARG A 28 11.84 -6.72 0.64
CA ARG A 28 12.88 -7.67 1.03
C ARG A 28 13.84 -7.88 -0.13
N HIS A 29 15.08 -8.17 0.21
CA HIS A 29 16.09 -8.64 -0.72
C HIS A 29 16.58 -10.03 -0.30
N TRP A 30 17.00 -10.83 -1.27
CA TRP A 30 17.71 -12.09 -1.05
C TRP A 30 18.88 -12.21 -2.00
N VAL A 31 19.95 -12.85 -1.53
CA VAL A 31 21.06 -13.30 -2.37
C VAL A 31 21.10 -14.82 -2.27
N ALA A 32 20.85 -15.50 -3.39
CA ALA A 32 20.93 -16.96 -3.45
C ALA A 32 22.40 -17.38 -3.34
N THR A 33 22.72 -18.27 -2.40
CA THR A 33 24.10 -18.76 -2.24
C THR A 33 24.29 -20.18 -2.74
N ARG A 34 23.19 -20.93 -2.89
CA ARG A 34 23.17 -22.30 -3.39
C ARG A 34 21.85 -22.59 -4.10
N THR A 35 21.89 -23.51 -5.05
CA THR A 35 20.73 -23.85 -5.87
C THR A 35 19.57 -24.47 -5.07
N GLU A 36 19.85 -25.20 -3.98
CA GLU A 36 18.81 -25.85 -3.16
C GLU A 36 17.92 -24.84 -2.41
N GLU A 37 18.38 -23.59 -2.26
CA GLU A 37 17.66 -22.54 -1.54
C GLU A 37 16.59 -21.87 -2.41
N MET A 38 16.66 -22.04 -3.73
CA MET A 38 15.78 -21.34 -4.68
C MET A 38 14.29 -21.57 -4.42
N PRO A 39 13.79 -22.79 -4.17
CA PRO A 39 12.37 -22.98 -3.85
C PRO A 39 11.93 -22.21 -2.61
N PHE A 40 12.79 -22.11 -1.59
CA PHE A 40 12.50 -21.34 -0.38
C PHE A 40 12.51 -19.83 -0.65
N ILE A 41 13.54 -19.32 -1.35
CA ILE A 41 13.67 -17.91 -1.69
C ILE A 41 12.47 -17.45 -2.54
N MET A 42 12.12 -18.21 -3.58
CA MET A 42 10.98 -17.88 -4.45
C MET A 42 9.67 -17.84 -3.65
N HIS A 43 9.44 -18.83 -2.80
CA HIS A 43 8.26 -18.85 -1.94
C HIS A 43 8.19 -17.62 -1.02
N ARG A 44 9.30 -17.28 -0.35
CA ARG A 44 9.36 -16.11 0.54
C ARG A 44 9.24 -14.80 -0.21
N ALA A 45 9.77 -14.72 -1.43
CA ALA A 45 9.65 -13.58 -2.32
C ALA A 45 8.19 -13.31 -2.69
N PHE A 46 7.48 -14.29 -3.26
CA PHE A 46 6.05 -14.14 -3.58
C PHE A 46 5.22 -13.87 -2.33
N SER A 47 5.50 -14.56 -1.24
CA SER A 47 4.82 -14.33 0.03
C SER A 47 4.97 -12.87 0.48
N SER A 48 6.18 -12.32 0.41
CA SER A 48 6.46 -10.93 0.78
C SER A 48 5.88 -9.93 -0.20
N MET A 49 5.85 -10.23 -1.51
CA MET A 49 5.27 -9.34 -2.52
C MET A 49 3.76 -9.18 -2.35
N LEU A 50 3.06 -10.26 -1.98
CA LEU A 50 1.60 -10.33 -2.01
C LEU A 50 0.93 -10.07 -0.65
N THR A 51 1.65 -10.20 0.47
CA THR A 51 1.06 -10.03 1.82
C THR A 51 1.20 -8.64 2.40
N GLY A 52 0.25 -8.32 3.28
CA GLY A 52 0.16 -7.01 3.92
C GLY A 52 0.05 -5.94 2.83
N ARG A 53 0.86 -4.90 2.93
CA ARG A 53 1.00 -3.93 1.84
C ARG A 53 1.83 -4.52 0.69
N PRO A 54 1.30 -4.67 -0.55
CA PRO A 54 2.10 -5.17 -1.66
C PRO A 54 3.28 -4.27 -2.01
N GLY A 55 4.34 -4.87 -2.55
CA GLY A 55 5.54 -4.13 -2.93
C GLY A 55 6.62 -5.03 -3.54
N PRO A 56 7.66 -4.44 -4.15
CA PRO A 56 8.66 -5.17 -4.89
C PRO A 56 9.58 -6.00 -3.98
N VAL A 57 10.12 -7.08 -4.53
CA VAL A 57 11.16 -7.91 -3.93
C VAL A 57 12.33 -7.98 -4.89
N HIS A 58 13.54 -7.96 -4.35
CA HIS A 58 14.76 -8.19 -5.12
C HIS A 58 15.33 -9.57 -4.81
N ILE A 59 15.66 -10.35 -5.84
CA ILE A 59 16.39 -11.61 -5.70
C ILE A 59 17.61 -11.53 -6.59
N GLU A 60 18.77 -11.69 -5.98
CA GLU A 60 20.03 -11.82 -6.69
C GLU A 60 20.42 -13.30 -6.81
N ILE A 61 20.80 -13.69 -8.01
CA ILE A 61 21.24 -15.05 -8.32
C ILE A 61 22.64 -14.96 -8.94
N PRO A 62 23.70 -15.29 -8.20
CA PRO A 62 25.06 -15.35 -8.72
C PRO A 62 25.19 -16.30 -9.92
N MET A 63 26.11 -16.01 -10.83
CA MET A 63 26.24 -16.76 -12.10
C MET A 63 26.65 -18.22 -11.88
N ASP A 64 27.49 -18.49 -10.87
CA ASP A 64 27.85 -19.83 -10.43
C ASP A 64 26.61 -20.61 -9.94
N VAL A 65 25.78 -19.99 -9.11
CA VAL A 65 24.51 -20.58 -8.66
C VAL A 65 23.54 -20.83 -9.82
N GLN A 66 23.52 -19.96 -10.85
CA GLN A 66 22.71 -20.19 -12.05
C GLN A 66 23.20 -21.38 -12.89
N ALA A 67 24.48 -21.71 -12.83
CA ALA A 67 25.10 -22.80 -13.59
C ALA A 67 25.05 -24.15 -12.86
N GLU A 68 24.70 -24.16 -11.58
CA GLU A 68 24.56 -25.34 -10.76
C GLU A 68 23.22 -26.05 -10.97
N ALA A 69 23.14 -27.32 -10.58
CA ALA A 69 21.92 -28.10 -10.55
C ALA A 69 21.82 -28.87 -9.24
N ALA A 70 20.61 -28.96 -8.69
CA ALA A 70 20.34 -29.73 -7.48
C ALA A 70 18.97 -30.41 -7.57
N GLU A 71 18.86 -31.59 -6.97
CA GLU A 71 17.58 -32.25 -6.75
C GLU A 71 16.81 -31.49 -5.66
N VAL A 72 15.71 -30.86 -6.03
CA VAL A 72 14.89 -30.04 -5.13
C VAL A 72 13.47 -30.54 -5.06
N THR A 73 12.88 -30.48 -3.86
CA THR A 73 11.45 -30.70 -3.69
C THR A 73 10.71 -29.40 -3.96
N LEU A 74 9.96 -29.35 -5.06
CA LEU A 74 9.02 -28.27 -5.33
C LEU A 74 7.70 -28.60 -4.63
N HIS A 75 7.32 -27.76 -3.68
CA HIS A 75 6.00 -27.83 -3.07
C HIS A 75 4.99 -27.11 -3.96
N ASP A 76 3.75 -27.59 -3.92
CA ASP A 76 2.62 -26.96 -4.61
C ASP A 76 2.51 -25.48 -4.23
N LEU A 77 2.47 -24.62 -5.25
CA LEU A 77 2.41 -23.17 -5.08
C LEU A 77 1.08 -22.75 -4.44
N ASP A 78 -0.02 -23.42 -4.78
CA ASP A 78 -1.36 -23.07 -4.29
C ASP A 78 -1.48 -23.24 -2.77
N GLN A 79 -0.68 -24.15 -2.18
CA GLN A 79 -0.62 -24.39 -0.74
C GLN A 79 0.26 -23.38 0.03
N ARG A 80 0.91 -22.47 -0.71
CA ARG A 80 2.03 -21.68 -0.23
C ARG A 80 1.92 -20.18 -0.55
N ILE A 81 1.08 -19.80 -1.51
CA ILE A 81 0.68 -18.40 -1.64
C ILE A 81 0.01 -17.99 -0.33
N PRO A 82 0.43 -16.89 0.32
CA PRO A 82 -0.21 -16.47 1.55
C PRO A 82 -1.68 -16.18 1.33
N VAL A 83 -2.49 -17.03 1.94
CA VAL A 83 -3.93 -16.89 2.01
C VAL A 83 -4.25 -16.26 3.35
N GLY A 84 -4.56 -14.97 3.33
CA GLY A 84 -4.92 -14.25 4.54
C GLY A 84 -5.33 -12.83 4.25
N LYS A 85 -6.63 -12.55 4.32
CA LYS A 85 -7.12 -11.17 4.42
C LYS A 85 -7.00 -10.73 5.88
N VAL A 86 -6.38 -9.59 6.11
CA VAL A 86 -6.39 -8.96 7.43
C VAL A 86 -7.80 -8.40 7.64
N PHE A 87 -8.44 -8.79 8.74
CA PHE A 87 -9.74 -8.26 9.11
C PHE A 87 -9.60 -7.24 10.25
N PRO A 88 -10.36 -6.14 10.21
CA PRO A 88 -10.36 -5.16 11.30
C PRO A 88 -11.04 -5.76 12.54
N ASP A 89 -10.69 -5.23 13.71
CA ASP A 89 -11.40 -5.53 14.96
C ASP A 89 -12.88 -5.11 14.84
N PRO A 90 -13.85 -6.02 15.03
CA PRO A 90 -15.28 -5.69 14.99
C PRO A 90 -15.69 -4.55 15.93
N ALA A 91 -15.02 -4.40 17.08
CA ALA A 91 -15.29 -3.30 18.01
C ALA A 91 -14.82 -1.95 17.44
N ALA A 92 -13.67 -1.92 16.76
CA ALA A 92 -13.17 -0.74 16.06
C ALA A 92 -14.09 -0.34 14.90
N VAL A 93 -14.59 -1.31 14.14
CA VAL A 93 -15.57 -1.07 13.06
C VAL A 93 -16.87 -0.48 13.63
N SER A 94 -17.37 -1.05 14.73
CA SER A 94 -18.60 -0.55 15.39
C SER A 94 -18.43 0.88 15.88
N LYS A 95 -17.26 1.21 16.46
CA LYS A 95 -16.92 2.57 16.90
C LYS A 95 -16.80 3.54 15.72
N ALA A 96 -16.15 3.13 14.63
CA ALA A 96 -16.04 3.93 13.41
C ALA A 96 -17.43 4.25 12.82
N ALA A 97 -18.32 3.27 12.76
CA ALA A 97 -19.69 3.46 12.29
C ALA A 97 -20.50 4.43 13.19
N GLN A 98 -20.30 4.38 14.51
CA GLN A 98 -20.92 5.35 15.42
C GLN A 98 -20.40 6.78 15.17
N VAL A 99 -19.08 6.94 15.09
CA VAL A 99 -18.44 8.24 14.82
C VAL A 99 -18.94 8.83 13.51
N LEU A 100 -19.06 7.99 12.46
CA LEU A 100 -19.55 8.41 11.16
C LEU A 100 -21.04 8.79 11.19
N ARG A 101 -21.86 8.09 11.98
CA ARG A 101 -23.30 8.37 12.13
C ARG A 101 -23.57 9.72 12.81
N GLU A 102 -22.70 10.12 13.73
CA GLU A 102 -22.78 11.41 14.42
C GLU A 102 -22.18 12.57 13.60
N ALA A 103 -21.54 12.28 12.46
CA ALA A 103 -20.91 13.29 11.62
C ALA A 103 -21.95 14.17 10.92
N LYS A 104 -21.71 15.48 10.89
CA LYS A 104 -22.54 16.46 10.19
C LYS A 104 -22.03 16.74 8.77
N ARG A 105 -20.72 16.62 8.55
CA ARG A 105 -20.03 16.85 7.28
C ARG A 105 -18.98 15.77 7.04
N PRO A 106 -19.38 14.48 6.98
CA PRO A 106 -18.43 13.42 6.69
C PRO A 106 -17.91 13.52 5.25
N ILE A 107 -16.69 13.05 5.03
CA ILE A 107 -16.12 12.85 3.69
C ILE A 107 -15.36 11.52 3.63
N ILE A 108 -15.44 10.84 2.50
CA ILE A 108 -14.60 9.67 2.21
C ILE A 108 -13.39 10.13 1.42
N VAL A 109 -12.20 9.79 1.90
CA VAL A 109 -10.94 10.03 1.18
C VAL A 109 -10.40 8.67 0.76
N ILE A 110 -10.28 8.43 -0.55
CA ILE A 110 -9.74 7.18 -1.07
C ILE A 110 -8.31 7.30 -1.57
N GLY A 111 -7.53 6.28 -1.26
CA GLY A 111 -6.14 6.14 -1.67
C GLY A 111 -5.94 4.92 -2.56
N GLY A 112 -4.69 4.70 -2.96
CA GLY A 112 -4.34 3.57 -3.83
C GLY A 112 -4.66 2.20 -3.23
N GLY A 113 -4.80 2.11 -1.90
CA GLY A 113 -5.22 0.87 -1.25
C GLY A 113 -6.63 0.42 -1.62
N VAL A 114 -7.53 1.32 -2.07
CA VAL A 114 -8.84 0.92 -2.60
C VAL A 114 -8.69 0.16 -3.91
N ILE A 115 -7.76 0.60 -4.78
CA ILE A 115 -7.49 -0.06 -6.05
C ILE A 115 -6.79 -1.40 -5.81
N THR A 116 -5.73 -1.41 -5.01
CA THR A 116 -4.99 -2.64 -4.67
C THR A 116 -5.85 -3.66 -3.93
N GLY A 117 -6.78 -3.19 -3.09
CA GLY A 117 -7.73 -4.03 -2.37
C GLY A 117 -9.02 -4.34 -3.13
N GLU A 118 -9.14 -3.89 -4.37
CA GLU A 118 -10.33 -4.05 -5.24
C GLU A 118 -11.65 -3.53 -4.62
N ALA A 119 -11.58 -2.63 -3.64
CA ALA A 119 -12.72 -2.22 -2.80
C ALA A 119 -13.63 -1.12 -3.42
N HIS A 120 -13.60 -0.99 -4.74
CA HIS A 120 -14.30 0.06 -5.49
C HIS A 120 -15.82 -0.01 -5.34
N LEU A 121 -16.40 -1.21 -5.35
CA LEU A 121 -17.85 -1.43 -5.21
C LEU A 121 -18.33 -1.14 -3.79
N GLU A 122 -17.54 -1.52 -2.79
CA GLU A 122 -17.84 -1.32 -1.37
C GLU A 122 -17.81 0.17 -1.01
N VAL A 123 -16.81 0.90 -1.52
CA VAL A 123 -16.75 2.37 -1.37
C VAL A 123 -17.94 3.03 -2.04
N LEU A 124 -18.30 2.61 -3.26
CA LEU A 124 -19.46 3.13 -3.97
C LEU A 124 -20.75 2.91 -3.19
N ALA A 125 -21.01 1.67 -2.77
CA ALA A 125 -22.19 1.32 -2.00
C ALA A 125 -22.28 2.10 -0.67
N LEU A 126 -21.16 2.27 0.03
CA LEU A 126 -21.12 3.05 1.27
C LEU A 126 -21.43 4.54 1.02
N ALA A 127 -20.79 5.13 0.01
CA ALA A 127 -21.00 6.52 -0.37
C ALA A 127 -22.46 6.77 -0.75
N GLU A 128 -23.06 5.90 -1.56
CA GLU A 128 -24.45 6.02 -2.01
C GLU A 128 -25.46 5.83 -0.88
N ALA A 129 -25.23 4.86 0.01
CA ALA A 129 -26.13 4.56 1.12
C ALA A 129 -26.18 5.68 2.15
N TRP A 130 -25.04 6.32 2.43
CA TRP A 130 -24.92 7.38 3.45
C TRP A 130 -24.89 8.79 2.84
N LYS A 131 -24.94 8.90 1.50
CA LYS A 131 -24.83 10.15 0.74
C LYS A 131 -23.58 10.96 1.11
N ILE A 132 -22.46 10.25 1.30
CA ILE A 132 -21.19 10.85 1.69
C ILE A 132 -20.40 11.19 0.42
N PRO A 133 -19.92 12.45 0.27
CA PRO A 133 -19.06 12.80 -0.84
C PRO A 133 -17.70 12.09 -0.76
N VAL A 134 -17.13 11.80 -1.92
CA VAL A 134 -15.88 11.07 -2.08
C VAL A 134 -14.83 11.95 -2.77
N VAL A 135 -13.63 11.98 -2.21
CA VAL A 135 -12.46 12.60 -2.83
C VAL A 135 -11.33 11.59 -2.95
N THR A 136 -10.49 11.76 -3.97
CA THR A 136 -9.36 10.85 -4.23
C THR A 136 -8.03 11.53 -3.92
N THR A 137 -7.09 10.81 -3.32
CA THR A 137 -5.66 11.14 -3.52
C THR A 137 -5.27 10.85 -4.98
N TRP A 138 -4.11 11.33 -5.43
CA TRP A 138 -3.60 10.98 -6.76
C TRP A 138 -3.50 9.47 -6.99
N ASN A 139 -3.01 8.74 -6.00
CA ASN A 139 -2.89 7.28 -6.08
C ASN A 139 -4.24 6.55 -5.98
N GLY A 140 -5.29 7.22 -5.48
CA GLY A 140 -6.65 6.67 -5.42
C GLY A 140 -7.51 7.01 -6.64
N LYS A 141 -6.99 7.78 -7.60
CA LYS A 141 -7.69 8.14 -8.83
C LYS A 141 -8.06 6.87 -9.60
N GLY A 142 -9.31 6.77 -10.06
CA GLY A 142 -9.87 5.55 -10.65
C GLY A 142 -10.48 4.56 -9.64
N GLY A 143 -10.34 4.78 -8.33
CA GLY A 143 -11.00 3.97 -7.29
C GLY A 143 -12.47 4.31 -7.04
N PHE A 144 -13.00 5.35 -7.69
CA PHE A 144 -14.41 5.78 -7.64
C PHE A 144 -14.79 6.39 -9.01
N PRO A 145 -16.04 6.22 -9.49
CA PRO A 145 -16.45 6.79 -10.77
C PRO A 145 -16.42 8.33 -10.73
N GLU A 146 -15.61 8.95 -11.58
CA GLU A 146 -15.35 10.39 -11.53
C GLU A 146 -16.48 11.25 -12.12
N ASP A 147 -17.43 10.61 -12.81
CA ASP A 147 -18.67 11.18 -13.33
C ASP A 147 -19.84 11.07 -12.33
N HIS A 148 -19.63 10.39 -11.20
CA HIS A 148 -20.67 10.19 -10.20
C HIS A 148 -20.96 11.47 -9.40
N ALA A 149 -22.22 11.70 -9.06
CA ALA A 149 -22.67 12.93 -8.39
C ALA A 149 -22.06 13.17 -6.99
N LEU A 150 -21.56 12.12 -6.33
CA LEU A 150 -20.86 12.21 -5.04
C LEU A 150 -19.35 12.42 -5.18
N PHE A 151 -18.79 12.41 -6.40
CA PHE A 151 -17.37 12.67 -6.59
C PHE A 151 -17.07 14.17 -6.47
N ALA A 152 -16.18 14.52 -5.55
CA ALA A 152 -15.83 15.90 -5.23
C ALA A 152 -14.40 16.28 -5.65
N GLY A 153 -13.79 15.50 -6.55
CA GLY A 153 -12.45 15.77 -7.10
C GLY A 153 -11.32 15.16 -6.28
N SER A 154 -10.11 15.68 -6.49
CA SER A 154 -8.90 15.20 -5.81
C SER A 154 -8.46 16.12 -4.67
N VAL A 155 -7.75 15.53 -3.69
CA VAL A 155 -7.14 16.21 -2.56
C VAL A 155 -5.61 16.24 -2.65
N GLY A 156 -5.00 17.21 -1.97
CA GLY A 156 -3.56 17.36 -1.84
C GLY A 156 -3.04 18.67 -2.41
N GLN A 157 -1.72 18.82 -2.45
CA GLN A 157 -1.05 20.06 -2.85
C GLN A 157 -1.38 20.48 -4.29
N THR A 158 -1.54 19.49 -5.17
CA THR A 158 -2.02 19.66 -6.55
C THR A 158 -3.46 19.18 -6.74
N GLY A 159 -4.20 19.00 -5.65
CA GLY A 159 -5.60 18.62 -5.68
C GLY A 159 -6.51 19.73 -6.19
N THR A 160 -7.77 19.37 -6.44
CA THR A 160 -8.80 20.34 -6.83
C THR A 160 -9.19 21.27 -5.68
N LEU A 161 -9.56 22.51 -6.00
CA LEU A 161 -10.04 23.48 -5.00
C LEU A 161 -11.28 22.97 -4.24
N CYS A 162 -12.22 22.35 -4.95
CA CYS A 162 -13.43 21.78 -4.34
C CYS A 162 -13.10 20.59 -3.42
N GLY A 163 -12.26 19.65 -3.87
CA GLY A 163 -11.86 18.49 -3.08
C GLY A 163 -11.11 18.88 -1.81
N ASN A 164 -10.12 19.76 -1.93
CA ASN A 164 -9.40 20.31 -0.76
C ASN A 164 -10.34 21.06 0.19
N LYS A 165 -11.23 21.91 -0.32
CA LYS A 165 -12.16 22.66 0.54
C LYS A 165 -13.15 21.75 1.27
N MET A 166 -13.63 20.70 0.62
CA MET A 166 -14.54 19.74 1.23
C MET A 166 -13.81 18.92 2.30
N ALA A 167 -12.62 18.41 2.00
CA ALA A 167 -11.81 17.66 2.95
C ALA A 167 -11.37 18.52 4.15
N SER A 168 -10.98 19.78 3.94
CA SER A 168 -10.52 20.67 5.00
C SER A 168 -11.66 21.13 5.92
N SER A 169 -12.92 21.05 5.48
CA SER A 169 -14.11 21.47 6.24
C SER A 169 -14.88 20.30 6.87
N ALA A 170 -14.50 19.07 6.55
CA ALA A 170 -15.09 17.87 7.11
C ALA A 170 -14.89 17.80 8.63
N ASP A 171 -15.91 17.33 9.34
CA ASP A 171 -15.84 17.05 10.78
C ASP A 171 -15.42 15.60 11.06
N VAL A 172 -15.64 14.70 10.10
CA VAL A 172 -15.12 13.33 10.09
C VAL A 172 -14.56 13.00 8.71
N ILE A 173 -13.33 12.54 8.66
CA ILE A 173 -12.70 11.98 7.46
C ILE A 173 -12.65 10.46 7.61
N LEU A 174 -13.29 9.75 6.68
CA LEU A 174 -13.12 8.31 6.50
C LEU A 174 -12.07 8.08 5.41
N ALA A 175 -10.83 7.81 5.83
CA ALA A 175 -9.73 7.52 4.94
C ALA A 175 -9.63 6.03 4.67
N VAL A 176 -9.75 5.62 3.40
CA VAL A 176 -9.73 4.21 2.98
C VAL A 176 -8.53 3.97 2.08
N GLY A 177 -7.59 3.11 2.50
CA GLY A 177 -6.39 2.78 1.75
C GLY A 177 -5.49 3.97 1.44
N CYS A 178 -5.50 4.97 2.34
CA CYS A 178 -4.83 6.25 2.17
C CYS A 178 -3.51 6.31 2.92
N ARG A 179 -2.44 6.65 2.20
CA ARG A 179 -1.25 7.23 2.82
C ARG A 179 -1.39 8.75 2.83
N PHE A 180 -1.32 9.36 4.01
CA PHE A 180 -1.21 10.81 4.16
C PHE A 180 0.22 11.29 3.87
N THR A 181 0.67 11.02 2.64
CA THR A 181 1.92 11.55 2.09
C THR A 181 1.86 13.07 2.00
N ASP A 182 3.03 13.71 1.92
CA ASP A 182 3.15 15.17 1.80
C ASP A 182 2.31 15.73 0.65
N TRP A 183 2.29 15.04 -0.49
CA TRP A 183 1.47 15.39 -1.66
C TRP A 183 -0.03 15.36 -1.38
N SER A 184 -0.51 14.39 -0.62
CA SER A 184 -1.93 14.25 -0.28
C SER A 184 -2.35 15.12 0.89
N SER A 185 -1.45 15.42 1.83
CA SER A 185 -1.76 16.20 3.04
C SER A 185 -1.41 17.68 2.92
N SER A 186 -0.75 18.09 1.83
CA SER A 186 -0.22 19.45 1.64
C SER A 186 0.68 19.86 2.81
N SER A 187 1.62 18.99 3.18
CA SER A 187 2.48 19.16 4.37
C SER A 187 1.71 19.43 5.67
N TYR A 188 0.47 18.93 5.77
CA TYR A 188 -0.46 19.21 6.87
C TYR A 188 -0.67 20.72 7.13
N ALA A 189 -0.50 21.54 6.09
CA ALA A 189 -0.76 22.96 6.16
C ALA A 189 -2.22 23.20 6.59
N LYS A 190 -2.38 23.95 7.69
CA LYS A 190 -3.68 24.13 8.35
C LYS A 190 -4.69 24.74 7.40
N GLY A 191 -5.85 24.08 7.27
CA GLY A 191 -6.95 24.56 6.44
C GLY A 191 -6.74 24.43 4.93
N VAL A 192 -5.67 23.76 4.49
CA VAL A 192 -5.40 23.52 3.07
C VAL A 192 -6.12 22.25 2.60
N THR A 193 -5.73 21.08 3.10
CA THR A 193 -6.32 19.81 2.67
C THR A 193 -7.07 19.09 3.79
N PHE A 194 -6.44 18.94 4.97
CA PHE A 194 -7.05 18.27 6.11
C PHE A 194 -6.99 19.15 7.35
N SER A 195 -8.03 19.09 8.18
CA SER A 195 -8.13 19.83 9.44
C SER A 195 -8.37 18.86 10.60
N ILE A 196 -7.36 18.06 10.95
CA ILE A 196 -7.41 17.04 12.00
C ILE A 196 -6.26 17.31 12.99
N PRO A 197 -6.52 17.89 14.18
CA PRO A 197 -7.78 18.46 14.69
C PRO A 197 -8.21 19.77 13.99
N PRO A 198 -9.49 20.23 14.12
CA PRO A 198 -10.54 19.73 15.02
C PRO A 198 -11.40 18.56 14.50
N GLY A 199 -11.27 18.20 13.22
CA GLY A 199 -11.94 17.04 12.65
C GLY A 199 -11.46 15.72 13.26
N ARG A 200 -12.27 14.67 13.11
CA ARG A 200 -11.93 13.30 13.51
C ARG A 200 -11.48 12.50 12.29
N LEU A 201 -10.56 11.56 12.49
CA LEU A 201 -10.07 10.66 11.44
C LEU A 201 -10.47 9.22 11.77
N ILE A 202 -11.10 8.55 10.82
CA ILE A 202 -11.23 7.09 10.76
C ILE A 202 -10.30 6.64 9.64
N HIS A 203 -9.28 5.84 9.97
CA HIS A 203 -8.28 5.38 9.00
C HIS A 203 -8.35 3.86 8.86
N ILE A 204 -8.70 3.41 7.65
CA ILE A 204 -8.72 2.01 7.25
C ILE A 204 -7.54 1.77 6.33
N ASP A 205 -6.52 1.05 6.80
CA ASP A 205 -5.37 0.65 6.01
C ASP A 205 -4.94 -0.77 6.41
N ILE A 206 -4.27 -1.45 5.49
CA ILE A 206 -3.69 -2.79 5.72
C ILE A 206 -2.35 -2.70 6.46
N ASP A 207 -1.74 -1.51 6.44
CA ASP A 207 -0.45 -1.17 7.03
C ASP A 207 -0.69 -0.24 8.25
N PRO A 208 -0.50 -0.72 9.50
CA PRO A 208 -0.82 0.01 10.72
C PRO A 208 0.11 1.19 11.02
#